data_AF-A0BX13-F1
#
_entry.id   AF-A0BX13-F1
#
_cell.length_a   1.000
_cell.length_b   1.000
_cell.length_c   1.000
_cell.angle_alpha   90.00
_cell.angle_beta   90.00
_cell.angle_gamma   90.00
#
_symmetry.space_group_name_H-M   'P 1'
#
loop_
_entity.id
_entity.type
_entity.pdbx_description
1 polymer ?
#
loop_
_entity_poly.entity_id
_entity_poly.type
_entity_poly.pdbx_seq_one_letter_code
_entity_poly.pdbx_strand_id
1 'polypeptide(L)'
;MNSQQQQHENKRCQDYQKQKQKQKQEQQSQGQNSQQNEFQNIQKPQGSPTQQYPQQQNQTQQQQKHVKTEEQQLQNNEQQDQATQKTQEQQQQPQQKQQYQNVQEKKGQSTKNYYLVKENGKVECQYQQQNQKQGQQNKNTQQQPYQKQEQQNISTEQQQQQQHQQQQNQNYDQNLSQHEQNLFKVQSTSQLPQNKLTNQKQQQQQQQQQQQQEQQQKQQTKSTEQQQQQHEQQQQQQGQVEQQQQKIQEQQGQSTQQQQQKEQQQQQQQQEQQLYEEKKGKVEQLQETKQKQQDLSTQQQPQLKLHSESNEQDQEEQIYWNKSQEDLQKQNKIQDLLERNQHRQQITYQILLEIYKNSSNLRAVQEQYQRYIQDSHDKNDLIKEYSIKKLADKKQLYTICQGYIQVRGDGNCFYTAFGYQFLNHLLITYQDEQFNQFIQNIKHINLRCKMQVRGLKIDDLELEKQFLDEFIYQIQQLRIIKDIEERKQKLLSSFSQYELQPDGDAFLYTLSTIFFRNLSYYLVEQDDEAKMLIGDEQNNLLIWETECNSNEIVIKLLAIYLKLNITLIFFQNEEFKVQQYEEINENKIMLLIRPGHYNIGIRANA
;
A
#
# COMPACT_ATOMS: atom_id res chain seq x y z
N MET A 1 -26.02 12.36 36.62
CA MET A 1 -25.27 13.37 35.83
C MET A 1 -26.21 14.53 35.57
N ASN A 2 -25.77 15.75 35.87
CA ASN A 2 -26.61 16.91 36.21
C ASN A 2 -27.17 17.65 35.00
N SER A 3 -28.48 17.98 35.03
CA SER A 3 -29.16 18.81 34.02
C SER A 3 -28.57 20.21 33.88
N GLN A 4 -27.87 20.71 34.91
CA GLN A 4 -27.15 21.98 34.87
C GLN A 4 -25.96 21.97 33.89
N GLN A 5 -25.28 20.84 33.71
CA GLN A 5 -24.13 20.74 32.80
C GLN A 5 -24.60 20.81 31.34
N GLN A 6 -25.73 20.15 31.04
CA GLN A 6 -26.34 20.17 29.70
C GLN A 6 -26.90 21.56 29.35
N GLN A 7 -27.46 22.30 30.32
CA GLN A 7 -27.88 23.69 30.11
C GLN A 7 -26.67 24.61 29.84
N HIS A 8 -25.55 24.36 30.49
CA HIS A 8 -24.32 25.15 30.31
C HIS A 8 -23.68 24.90 28.94
N GLU A 9 -23.69 23.65 28.45
CA GLU A 9 -23.23 23.31 27.10
C GLU A 9 -24.13 23.88 26.01
N ASN A 10 -25.46 23.79 26.18
CA ASN A 10 -26.40 24.38 25.23
C ASN A 10 -26.24 25.90 25.14
N LYS A 11 -26.05 26.59 26.27
CA LYS A 11 -25.79 28.04 26.28
C LYS A 11 -24.48 28.38 25.57
N ARG A 12 -23.41 27.59 25.80
CA ARG A 12 -22.11 27.77 25.15
C ARG A 12 -22.19 27.59 23.63
N CYS A 13 -22.95 26.61 23.15
CA CYS A 13 -23.21 26.43 21.72
C CYS A 13 -24.01 27.59 21.11
N GLN A 14 -25.03 28.11 21.81
CA GLN A 14 -25.82 29.25 21.33
C GLN A 14 -25.00 30.53 21.25
N ASP A 15 -24.15 30.80 22.24
CA ASP A 15 -23.28 31.97 22.26
C ASP A 15 -22.21 31.90 21.14
N TYR A 16 -21.67 30.71 20.88
CA TYR A 16 -20.74 30.49 19.77
C TYR A 16 -21.39 30.73 18.40
N GLN A 17 -22.62 30.25 18.18
CA GLN A 17 -23.35 30.50 16.92
C GLN A 17 -23.65 31.99 16.70
N LYS A 18 -24.00 32.72 17.76
CA LYS A 18 -24.19 34.18 17.69
C LYS A 18 -22.91 34.92 17.33
N GLN A 19 -21.77 34.51 17.90
CA GLN A 19 -20.48 35.11 17.60
C GLN A 19 -20.06 34.88 16.14
N LYS A 20 -20.30 33.66 15.61
CA LYS A 20 -20.04 33.32 14.21
C LYS A 20 -20.92 34.12 13.24
N GLN A 21 -22.19 34.35 13.57
CA GLN A 21 -23.07 35.22 12.76
C GLN A 21 -22.62 36.68 12.78
N LYS A 22 -22.18 37.19 13.94
CA LYS A 22 -21.68 38.56 14.06
C LYS A 22 -20.42 38.80 13.22
N GLN A 23 -19.46 37.87 13.25
CA GLN A 23 -18.26 37.94 12.41
C GLN A 23 -18.58 37.90 10.91
N LYS A 24 -19.58 37.10 10.51
CA LYS A 24 -20.02 37.04 9.11
C LYS A 24 -20.66 38.35 8.64
N GLN A 25 -21.42 39.03 9.51
CA GLN A 25 -21.97 40.36 9.22
C GLN A 25 -20.88 41.43 9.16
N GLU A 26 -19.89 41.37 10.04
CA GLU A 26 -18.74 42.30 10.04
C GLU A 26 -17.92 42.16 8.75
N GLN A 27 -17.63 40.93 8.30
CA GLN A 27 -16.92 40.69 7.04
C GLN A 27 -17.71 41.16 5.80
N GLN A 28 -19.04 40.99 5.79
CA GLN A 28 -19.89 41.51 4.73
C GLN A 28 -19.92 43.04 4.69
N SER A 29 -19.90 43.70 5.86
CA SER A 29 -19.85 45.16 5.95
C SER A 29 -18.49 45.74 5.54
N GLN A 30 -17.39 45.02 5.75
CA GLN A 30 -16.05 45.44 5.30
C GLN A 30 -15.84 45.28 3.79
N GLY A 31 -16.47 44.28 3.16
CA GLY A 31 -16.42 44.09 1.71
C GLY A 31 -17.19 45.13 0.89
N GLN A 32 -18.19 45.80 1.48
CA GLN A 32 -18.96 46.86 0.79
C GLN A 32 -18.27 48.23 0.82
N ASN A 33 -17.39 48.50 1.78
CA ASN A 33 -16.66 49.77 1.87
C ASN A 33 -15.39 49.83 1.01
N SER A 34 -14.83 48.68 0.61
CA SER A 34 -13.63 48.63 -0.25
C SER A 34 -13.92 48.87 -1.74
N GLN A 35 -15.16 48.66 -2.20
CA GLN A 35 -15.54 48.91 -3.60
C GLN A 35 -15.93 50.37 -3.91
N GLN A 36 -16.07 51.25 -2.90
CA GLN A 36 -16.38 52.67 -3.13
C GLN A 36 -15.16 53.60 -3.20
N ASN A 37 -13.97 53.14 -2.82
CA ASN A 37 -12.76 53.99 -2.78
C ASN A 37 -11.83 53.88 -4.00
N GLU A 38 -12.11 53.03 -4.99
CA GLU A 38 -11.23 52.84 -6.16
C GLU A 38 -11.62 53.65 -7.41
N PHE A 39 -12.64 54.51 -7.35
CA PHE A 39 -13.09 55.33 -8.51
C PHE A 39 -12.78 56.83 -8.43
N GLN A 40 -11.89 57.27 -7.53
CA GLN A 40 -11.42 58.66 -7.49
C GLN A 40 -9.90 58.78 -7.58
N ASN A 41 -9.32 58.49 -8.75
CA ASN A 41 -8.09 59.17 -9.21
C ASN A 41 -7.68 58.74 -10.62
N ILE A 42 -8.19 59.42 -11.65
CA ILE A 42 -7.52 59.52 -12.95
C ILE A 42 -7.65 60.96 -13.45
N GLN A 43 -6.56 61.72 -13.35
CA GLN A 43 -6.40 63.03 -13.98
C GLN A 43 -6.21 62.87 -15.50
N LYS A 44 -6.94 63.67 -16.27
CA LYS A 44 -6.85 63.83 -17.73
C LYS A 44 -5.60 64.64 -18.13
N PRO A 45 -5.14 64.49 -19.39
CA PRO A 45 -4.86 65.65 -20.22
C PRO A 45 -5.81 65.76 -21.43
N GLN A 46 -5.95 67.00 -21.87
CA GLN A 46 -6.91 67.52 -22.84
C GLN A 46 -6.59 67.18 -24.30
N GLY A 47 -7.64 67.03 -25.12
CA GLY A 47 -7.58 67.03 -26.59
C GLY A 47 -8.86 66.46 -27.22
N SER A 48 -9.76 67.35 -27.67
CA SER A 48 -11.01 67.05 -28.40
C SER A 48 -10.78 67.01 -29.93
N PRO A 49 -11.78 66.72 -30.82
CA PRO A 49 -13.14 66.21 -30.61
C PRO A 49 -13.62 65.09 -31.60
N THR A 50 -14.82 64.55 -31.30
CA THR A 50 -15.84 63.98 -32.22
C THR A 50 -15.73 62.51 -32.65
N GLN A 51 -16.58 61.64 -32.10
CA GLN A 51 -17.69 60.98 -32.82
C GLN A 51 -18.49 60.04 -31.90
N GLN A 52 -19.76 59.86 -32.26
CA GLN A 52 -20.86 59.23 -31.52
C GLN A 52 -20.69 57.72 -31.26
N TYR A 53 -21.09 57.23 -30.08
CA TYR A 53 -21.53 55.83 -29.87
C TYR A 53 -22.52 55.72 -28.69
N PRO A 54 -23.76 55.25 -28.90
CA PRO A 54 -24.63 54.75 -27.83
C PRO A 54 -24.78 53.22 -27.97
N GLN A 55 -23.86 52.43 -27.41
CA GLN A 55 -24.04 50.95 -27.38
C GLN A 55 -23.49 50.23 -26.13
N GLN A 56 -22.81 50.89 -25.20
CA GLN A 56 -22.21 50.20 -24.04
C GLN A 56 -23.09 50.09 -22.78
N GLN A 57 -24.23 50.79 -22.69
CA GLN A 57 -25.09 50.70 -21.49
C GLN A 57 -26.03 49.48 -21.46
N ASN A 58 -26.29 48.83 -22.60
CA ASN A 58 -27.17 47.65 -22.65
C ASN A 58 -26.43 46.33 -22.30
N GLN A 59 -25.11 46.26 -22.47
CA GLN A 59 -24.34 45.04 -22.12
C GLN A 59 -24.19 44.86 -20.60
N THR A 60 -24.02 45.95 -19.85
CA THR A 60 -23.87 45.88 -18.38
C THR A 60 -25.17 45.48 -17.69
N GLN A 61 -26.34 45.89 -18.19
CA GLN A 61 -27.64 45.44 -17.66
C GLN A 61 -27.97 43.98 -18.00
N GLN A 62 -27.51 43.47 -19.15
CA GLN A 62 -27.70 42.06 -19.50
C GLN A 62 -26.79 41.14 -18.68
N GLN A 63 -25.55 41.55 -18.40
CA GLN A 63 -24.66 40.78 -17.52
C GLN A 63 -25.18 40.71 -16.07
N GLN A 64 -25.72 41.80 -15.53
CA GLN A 64 -26.31 41.79 -14.19
C GLN A 64 -27.59 40.95 -14.08
N LYS A 65 -28.35 40.81 -15.17
CA LYS A 65 -29.50 39.89 -15.21
C LYS A 65 -29.07 38.41 -15.29
N HIS A 66 -27.97 38.11 -15.99
CA HIS A 66 -27.45 36.75 -16.08
C HIS A 66 -26.95 36.23 -14.72
N VAL A 67 -26.16 37.06 -14.00
CA VAL A 67 -25.63 36.70 -12.68
C VAL A 67 -26.74 36.44 -11.65
N LYS A 68 -27.80 37.26 -11.64
CA LYS A 68 -28.96 37.03 -10.76
C LYS A 68 -29.74 35.77 -11.08
N THR A 69 -29.75 35.34 -12.34
CA THR A 69 -30.46 34.12 -12.77
C THR A 69 -29.66 32.88 -12.37
N GLU A 70 -28.34 32.93 -12.46
CA GLU A 70 -27.43 31.85 -12.02
C GLU A 70 -27.43 31.67 -10.49
N GLU A 71 -27.43 32.76 -9.71
CA GLU A 71 -27.58 32.69 -8.24
C GLU A 71 -28.90 32.05 -7.83
N GLN A 72 -29.99 32.36 -8.54
CA GLN A 72 -31.32 31.83 -8.23
C GLN A 72 -31.45 30.36 -8.61
N GLN A 73 -30.77 29.90 -9.68
CA GLN A 73 -30.67 28.48 -10.01
C GLN A 73 -29.84 27.69 -9.00
N LEU A 74 -28.72 28.26 -8.52
CA LEU A 74 -27.88 27.63 -7.49
C LEU A 74 -28.64 27.45 -6.16
N GLN A 75 -29.39 28.47 -5.73
CA GLN A 75 -30.23 28.36 -4.53
C GLN A 75 -31.35 27.32 -4.65
N ASN A 76 -31.96 27.20 -5.84
CA ASN A 76 -32.99 26.19 -6.07
C ASN A 76 -32.41 24.76 -6.06
N ASN A 77 -31.22 24.56 -6.61
CA ASN A 77 -30.54 23.26 -6.57
C ASN A 77 -30.14 22.87 -5.14
N GLU A 78 -29.61 23.80 -4.34
CA GLU A 78 -29.30 23.53 -2.92
C GLU A 78 -30.55 23.16 -2.11
N GLN A 79 -31.70 23.81 -2.36
CA GLN A 79 -32.95 23.44 -1.68
C GLN A 79 -33.46 22.06 -2.08
N GLN A 80 -33.27 21.67 -3.35
CA GLN A 80 -33.65 20.35 -3.85
C GLN A 80 -32.75 19.24 -3.29
N ASP A 81 -31.45 19.50 -3.14
CA ASP A 81 -30.50 18.56 -2.55
C ASP A 81 -30.77 18.35 -1.04
N GLN A 82 -31.09 19.42 -0.31
CA GLN A 82 -31.47 19.33 1.10
C GLN A 82 -32.78 18.56 1.31
N ALA A 83 -33.76 18.71 0.42
CA ALA A 83 -35.01 17.94 0.44
C ALA A 83 -34.76 16.45 0.15
N THR A 84 -33.83 16.14 -0.75
CA THR A 84 -33.46 14.77 -1.13
C THR A 84 -32.71 14.07 0.01
N GLN A 85 -31.77 14.75 0.68
CA GLN A 85 -31.07 14.22 1.85
C GLN A 85 -32.00 13.93 3.03
N LYS A 86 -32.93 14.85 3.35
CA LYS A 86 -33.93 14.60 4.41
C LYS A 86 -34.82 13.39 4.13
N THR A 87 -35.12 13.15 2.86
CA THR A 87 -35.95 12.00 2.46
C THR A 87 -35.17 10.68 2.57
N GLN A 88 -33.86 10.68 2.27
CA GLN A 88 -33.00 9.50 2.45
C GLN A 88 -32.75 9.18 3.93
N GLU A 89 -32.56 10.19 4.79
CA GLU A 89 -32.38 9.98 6.24
C GLU A 89 -33.64 9.38 6.91
N GLN A 90 -34.83 9.79 6.49
CA GLN A 90 -36.09 9.22 7.02
C GLN A 90 -36.34 7.77 6.58
N GLN A 91 -35.76 7.32 5.46
CA GLN A 91 -35.89 5.94 4.98
C GLN A 91 -34.86 4.98 5.60
N GLN A 92 -33.71 5.46 6.08
CA GLN A 92 -32.65 4.61 6.63
C GLN A 92 -32.75 4.35 8.14
N GLN A 93 -33.44 5.21 8.90
CA GLN A 93 -33.60 5.04 10.36
C GLN A 93 -34.29 3.73 10.81
N PRO A 94 -35.27 3.15 10.09
CA PRO A 94 -35.89 1.89 10.51
C PRO A 94 -34.98 0.67 10.31
N GLN A 95 -34.06 0.70 9.33
CA GLN A 95 -33.20 -0.45 8.99
C GLN A 95 -32.01 -0.60 9.96
N GLN A 96 -31.45 0.50 10.47
CA GLN A 96 -30.37 0.44 11.47
C GLN A 96 -30.85 -0.03 12.85
N LYS A 97 -32.11 0.23 13.23
CA LYS A 97 -32.68 -0.25 14.50
C LYS A 97 -32.86 -1.77 14.55
N GLN A 98 -33.13 -2.43 13.42
CA GLN A 98 -33.23 -3.90 13.37
C GLN A 98 -31.86 -4.60 13.38
N GLN A 99 -30.80 -3.96 12.88
CA GLN A 99 -29.45 -4.51 12.95
C GLN A 99 -28.85 -4.48 14.37
N TYR A 100 -29.19 -3.48 15.19
CA TYR A 100 -28.67 -3.38 16.56
C TYR A 100 -29.28 -4.37 17.56
N GLN A 101 -30.51 -4.84 17.34
CA GLN A 101 -31.12 -5.87 18.21
C GLN A 101 -30.52 -7.27 18.00
N ASN A 102 -30.07 -7.61 16.78
CA ASN A 102 -29.48 -8.91 16.49
C ASN A 102 -28.01 -9.08 16.97
N VAL A 103 -27.34 -7.99 17.37
CA VAL A 103 -25.94 -8.03 17.83
C VAL A 103 -25.82 -8.13 19.36
N GLN A 104 -26.86 -7.79 20.12
CA GLN A 104 -26.84 -7.88 21.59
C GLN A 104 -27.08 -9.30 22.13
N GLU A 105 -27.63 -10.24 21.34
CA GLU A 105 -27.84 -11.63 21.78
C GLU A 105 -26.63 -12.57 21.59
N LYS A 106 -25.52 -12.11 21.00
CA LYS A 106 -24.32 -12.96 20.74
C LYS A 106 -23.03 -12.58 21.50
N LYS A 107 -23.05 -11.60 22.40
CA LYS A 107 -21.86 -11.18 23.19
C LYS A 107 -21.84 -11.68 24.64
N GLY A 108 -22.21 -12.94 24.86
CA GLY A 108 -22.24 -13.55 26.19
C GLY A 108 -21.06 -14.45 26.58
N GLN A 109 -20.15 -14.86 25.68
CA GLN A 109 -19.27 -16.00 25.97
C GLN A 109 -17.80 -15.97 25.49
N SER A 110 -17.23 -14.84 25.04
CA SER A 110 -15.87 -14.89 24.40
C SER A 110 -14.84 -13.85 24.87
N THR A 111 -14.77 -13.53 26.16
CA THR A 111 -13.67 -12.70 26.71
C THR A 111 -13.24 -13.16 28.10
N LYS A 112 -12.75 -14.40 28.23
CA LYS A 112 -12.19 -14.91 29.51
C LYS A 112 -10.84 -15.66 29.42
N ASN A 113 -10.12 -15.60 28.30
CA ASN A 113 -8.84 -16.32 28.17
C ASN A 113 -7.66 -15.41 27.81
N TYR A 114 -7.35 -14.37 28.59
CA TYR A 114 -6.01 -13.75 28.61
C TYR A 114 -5.73 -13.09 29.97
N TYR A 115 -5.76 -13.89 31.04
CA TYR A 115 -5.06 -13.57 32.29
C TYR A 115 -4.60 -14.87 32.94
N LEU A 116 -3.29 -15.13 32.93
CA LEU A 116 -2.66 -16.09 33.84
C LEU A 116 -1.27 -15.57 34.26
N VAL A 117 -1.29 -14.99 35.46
CA VAL A 117 -0.37 -15.19 36.59
C VAL A 117 1.13 -14.92 36.37
N LYS A 118 1.58 -13.78 36.92
CA LYS A 118 2.84 -13.70 37.68
C LYS A 118 2.52 -13.97 39.14
N GLU A 119 3.01 -15.08 39.69
CA GLU A 119 3.49 -15.17 41.07
C GLU A 119 4.11 -16.55 41.35
N ASN A 120 5.37 -16.52 41.80
CA ASN A 120 6.11 -17.52 42.58
C ASN A 120 6.37 -18.93 42.01
N GLY A 121 7.63 -19.14 41.61
CA GLY A 121 8.43 -20.30 42.09
C GLY A 121 8.64 -21.46 41.12
N LYS A 122 9.91 -21.66 40.74
CA LYS A 122 10.55 -22.90 40.22
C LYS A 122 9.83 -23.64 39.07
N VAL A 123 10.44 -23.64 37.89
CA VAL A 123 10.15 -24.60 36.83
C VAL A 123 11.41 -25.40 36.50
N GLU A 124 11.41 -26.65 36.96
CA GLU A 124 12.20 -27.73 36.38
C GLU A 124 11.62 -28.10 35.01
N CYS A 125 12.51 -28.31 34.04
CA CYS A 125 12.16 -28.61 32.66
C CYS A 125 12.06 -30.14 32.49
N GLN A 126 10.85 -30.66 32.27
CA GLN A 126 10.62 -32.03 31.80
C GLN A 126 9.77 -32.02 30.53
N TYR A 127 10.43 -32.16 29.38
CA TYR A 127 9.81 -32.53 28.10
C TYR A 127 10.57 -33.71 27.49
N GLN A 128 10.24 -34.92 27.95
CA GLN A 128 10.50 -36.17 27.25
C GLN A 128 9.35 -37.13 27.57
N GLN A 129 8.42 -37.31 26.63
CA GLN A 129 7.66 -38.54 26.36
C GLN A 129 6.44 -38.22 25.49
N GLN A 130 6.61 -38.18 24.18
CA GLN A 130 5.55 -38.51 23.21
C GLN A 130 6.17 -38.64 21.81
N ASN A 131 6.96 -39.69 21.61
CA ASN A 131 7.32 -40.17 20.26
C ASN A 131 7.72 -41.65 20.33
N GLN A 132 6.73 -42.50 20.64
CA GLN A 132 6.77 -43.93 20.33
C GLN A 132 5.34 -44.38 20.04
N LYS A 133 4.96 -44.34 18.76
CA LYS A 133 3.99 -45.24 18.10
C LYS A 133 3.75 -44.74 16.68
N GLN A 134 4.48 -45.31 15.72
CA GLN A 134 3.99 -45.80 14.42
C GLN A 134 5.21 -46.00 13.51
N GLY A 135 5.89 -47.12 13.74
CA GLY A 135 6.64 -47.79 12.69
C GLY A 135 5.74 -48.84 12.04
N GLN A 136 6.07 -49.16 10.78
CA GLN A 136 5.60 -50.27 9.95
C GLN A 136 4.36 -50.02 9.10
N GLN A 137 4.59 -49.61 7.85
CA GLN A 137 4.24 -50.42 6.68
C GLN A 137 4.92 -49.87 5.40
N ASN A 138 5.26 -50.80 4.50
CA ASN A 138 5.77 -50.66 3.13
C ASN A 138 7.29 -50.58 2.91
N LYS A 139 7.87 -51.78 2.84
CA LYS A 139 8.94 -52.13 1.88
C LYS A 139 8.34 -52.91 0.71
N ASN A 140 8.99 -52.79 -0.44
CA ASN A 140 8.76 -53.45 -1.75
C ASN A 140 7.75 -52.76 -2.67
N THR A 141 8.26 -52.09 -3.71
CA THR A 141 8.22 -52.61 -5.09
C THR A 141 9.21 -51.82 -5.95
N GLN A 142 10.18 -52.53 -6.52
CA GLN A 142 11.07 -52.09 -7.60
C GLN A 142 10.45 -52.59 -8.92
N GLN A 143 10.36 -51.72 -9.94
CA GLN A 143 10.66 -51.95 -11.37
C GLN A 143 9.86 -51.03 -12.32
N GLN A 144 10.60 -50.51 -13.31
CA GLN A 144 10.33 -49.71 -14.54
C GLN A 144 8.93 -49.81 -15.21
N PRO A 145 8.46 -48.80 -16.02
CA PRO A 145 9.18 -48.30 -17.21
C PRO A 145 9.14 -46.78 -17.55
N TYR A 146 10.29 -46.30 -18.04
CA TYR A 146 10.44 -45.18 -18.99
C TYR A 146 10.16 -45.73 -20.40
N GLN A 147 9.06 -45.31 -21.06
CA GLN A 147 8.93 -45.29 -22.55
C GLN A 147 7.54 -44.86 -23.10
N LYS A 148 6.74 -44.02 -22.39
CA LYS A 148 5.41 -43.62 -22.90
C LYS A 148 5.16 -42.12 -23.05
N GLN A 149 6.17 -41.27 -22.93
CA GLN A 149 5.99 -39.81 -22.89
C GLN A 149 6.22 -39.07 -24.21
N GLU A 150 6.77 -39.72 -25.25
CA GLU A 150 6.99 -39.06 -26.55
C GLU A 150 5.84 -39.23 -27.57
N GLN A 151 4.94 -40.20 -27.40
CA GLN A 151 3.80 -40.38 -28.31
C GLN A 151 2.56 -39.55 -27.92
N GLN A 152 2.48 -39.02 -26.71
CA GLN A 152 1.34 -38.18 -26.28
C GLN A 152 1.51 -36.70 -26.62
N ASN A 153 2.73 -36.17 -26.71
CA ASN A 153 2.95 -34.76 -27.06
C ASN A 153 2.71 -34.46 -28.56
N ILE A 154 2.98 -35.42 -29.46
CA ILE A 154 2.74 -35.26 -30.90
C ILE A 154 1.23 -35.22 -31.22
N SER A 155 0.41 -35.91 -30.43
CA SER A 155 -1.05 -35.94 -30.59
C SER A 155 -1.70 -34.60 -30.23
N THR A 156 -1.22 -33.92 -29.18
CA THR A 156 -1.81 -32.66 -28.71
C THR A 156 -1.46 -31.49 -29.62
N GLU A 157 -0.24 -31.48 -30.17
CA GLU A 157 0.23 -30.42 -31.07
C GLU A 157 -0.46 -30.50 -32.45
N GLN A 158 -0.72 -31.71 -32.97
CA GLN A 158 -1.53 -31.89 -34.18
C GLN A 158 -2.99 -31.48 -33.99
N GLN A 159 -3.56 -31.70 -32.80
CA GLN A 159 -4.94 -31.30 -32.50
C GLN A 159 -5.10 -29.78 -32.37
N GLN A 160 -4.10 -29.09 -31.78
CA GLN A 160 -4.07 -27.63 -31.73
C GLN A 160 -3.86 -27.00 -33.11
N GLN A 161 -3.01 -27.59 -33.98
CA GLN A 161 -2.85 -27.11 -35.35
C GLN A 161 -4.14 -27.25 -36.19
N GLN A 162 -4.87 -28.36 -36.05
CA GLN A 162 -6.17 -28.53 -36.74
C GLN A 162 -7.23 -27.55 -36.25
N GLN A 163 -7.30 -27.25 -34.95
CA GLN A 163 -8.22 -26.25 -34.42
C GLN A 163 -7.88 -24.84 -34.91
N HIS A 164 -6.59 -24.49 -34.97
CA HIS A 164 -6.18 -23.16 -35.45
C HIS A 164 -6.49 -22.98 -36.94
N GLN A 165 -6.33 -24.04 -37.74
CA GLN A 165 -6.65 -24.01 -39.17
C GLN A 165 -8.18 -23.92 -39.43
N GLN A 166 -9.01 -24.55 -38.59
CA GLN A 166 -10.46 -24.38 -38.66
C GLN A 166 -10.92 -22.96 -38.30
N GLN A 167 -10.30 -22.32 -37.29
CA GLN A 167 -10.62 -20.93 -36.93
C GLN A 167 -10.21 -19.93 -38.03
N GLN A 168 -9.08 -20.15 -38.70
CA GLN A 168 -8.65 -19.29 -39.81
C GLN A 168 -9.60 -19.39 -41.02
N ASN A 169 -10.09 -20.58 -41.35
CA ASN A 169 -11.05 -20.76 -42.44
C ASN A 169 -12.41 -20.11 -42.13
N GLN A 170 -12.89 -20.19 -40.88
CA GLN A 170 -14.14 -19.52 -40.49
C GLN A 170 -14.05 -17.99 -40.55
N ASN A 171 -12.90 -17.42 -40.19
CA ASN A 171 -12.65 -15.97 -40.31
C ASN A 171 -12.52 -15.52 -41.77
N TYR A 172 -12.02 -16.38 -42.66
CA TYR A 172 -11.92 -16.07 -44.08
C TYR A 172 -13.31 -16.02 -44.75
N ASP A 173 -14.19 -16.98 -44.44
CA ASP A 173 -15.56 -17.03 -44.98
C ASP A 173 -16.44 -15.87 -44.49
N GLN A 174 -16.29 -15.45 -43.22
CA GLN A 174 -17.02 -14.28 -42.70
C GLN A 174 -16.58 -12.96 -43.37
N ASN A 175 -15.28 -12.81 -43.67
CA ASN A 175 -14.78 -11.61 -44.35
C ASN A 175 -15.15 -11.59 -45.84
N LEU A 176 -15.22 -12.75 -46.50
CA LEU A 176 -15.68 -12.85 -47.90
C LEU A 176 -17.15 -12.43 -48.03
N SER A 177 -18.00 -12.86 -47.09
CA SER A 177 -19.43 -12.51 -47.07
C SER A 177 -19.69 -11.01 -46.85
N GLN A 178 -18.89 -10.35 -46.01
CA GLN A 178 -19.00 -8.89 -45.82
C GLN A 178 -18.52 -8.12 -47.05
N HIS A 179 -17.55 -8.65 -47.80
CA HIS A 179 -17.05 -7.99 -49.00
C HIS A 179 -18.05 -8.05 -50.16
N GLU A 180 -18.78 -9.15 -50.32
CA GLU A 180 -19.85 -9.29 -51.32
C GLU A 180 -21.06 -8.38 -51.05
N GLN A 181 -21.43 -8.16 -49.78
CA GLN A 181 -22.51 -7.24 -49.41
C GLN A 181 -22.18 -5.78 -49.72
N ASN A 182 -20.91 -5.39 -49.66
CA ASN A 182 -20.48 -4.03 -49.96
C ASN A 182 -20.37 -3.76 -51.47
N LEU A 183 -20.10 -4.78 -52.29
CA LEU A 183 -20.11 -4.66 -53.76
C LEU A 183 -21.52 -4.41 -54.33
N PHE A 184 -22.56 -4.94 -53.69
CA PHE A 184 -23.95 -4.71 -54.11
C PHE A 184 -24.48 -3.30 -53.82
N LYS A 185 -23.85 -2.54 -52.91
CA LYS A 185 -24.28 -1.17 -52.57
C LYS A 185 -23.73 -0.08 -53.48
N VAL A 186 -22.72 -0.38 -54.31
CA VAL A 186 -22.01 0.64 -55.12
C VAL A 186 -22.58 0.77 -56.55
N GLN A 187 -23.49 -0.10 -56.99
CA GLN A 187 -24.07 -0.05 -58.35
C GLN A 187 -25.44 0.66 -58.46
N SER A 188 -25.98 1.26 -57.40
CA SER A 188 -27.38 1.76 -57.39
C SER A 188 -27.55 3.28 -57.45
N THR A 189 -26.56 4.04 -57.94
CA THR A 189 -26.71 5.50 -58.12
C THR A 189 -26.42 5.91 -59.55
N SER A 190 -27.40 5.71 -60.42
CA SER A 190 -27.49 6.49 -61.66
C SER A 190 -28.94 6.59 -62.16
N GLN A 191 -29.37 7.86 -62.29
CA GLN A 191 -30.41 8.40 -63.19
C GLN A 191 -31.92 8.37 -62.82
N LEU A 192 -32.41 9.62 -62.71
CA LEU A 192 -33.62 10.25 -63.27
C LEU A 192 -35.03 9.86 -62.79
N PRO A 193 -35.93 10.85 -62.56
CA PRO A 193 -37.25 10.61 -62.02
C PRO A 193 -38.30 10.52 -63.14
N GLN A 194 -39.04 9.41 -63.22
CA GLN A 194 -40.40 9.44 -63.76
C GLN A 194 -41.25 8.25 -63.30
N ASN A 195 -42.54 8.57 -63.08
CA ASN A 195 -43.71 7.70 -62.89
C ASN A 195 -43.92 6.99 -61.55
N LYS A 196 -44.72 7.68 -60.72
CA LYS A 196 -45.64 7.09 -59.74
C LYS A 196 -46.71 6.27 -60.48
N LEU A 197 -46.63 4.94 -60.49
CA LEU A 197 -47.81 4.05 -60.41
C LEU A 197 -47.46 2.54 -60.33
N THR A 198 -46.48 2.12 -59.51
CA THR A 198 -46.25 0.67 -59.30
C THR A 198 -45.73 0.33 -57.90
N ASN A 199 -46.27 0.94 -56.83
CA ASN A 199 -45.67 0.84 -55.49
C ASN A 199 -46.34 -0.12 -54.51
N GLN A 200 -47.41 -0.85 -54.88
CA GLN A 200 -48.11 -1.73 -53.92
C GLN A 200 -47.73 -3.21 -54.00
N LYS A 201 -47.28 -3.73 -55.16
CA LYS A 201 -46.86 -5.14 -55.28
C LYS A 201 -45.41 -5.37 -54.83
N GLN A 202 -44.54 -4.37 -54.94
CA GLN A 202 -43.11 -4.51 -54.60
C GLN A 202 -42.87 -4.49 -53.09
N GLN A 203 -43.69 -3.73 -52.33
CA GLN A 203 -43.60 -3.68 -50.87
C GLN A 203 -44.03 -4.99 -50.18
N GLN A 204 -44.99 -5.71 -50.77
CA GLN A 204 -45.46 -6.99 -50.23
C GLN A 204 -44.45 -8.13 -50.45
N GLN A 205 -43.70 -8.10 -51.55
CA GLN A 205 -42.65 -9.08 -51.84
C GLN A 205 -41.40 -8.83 -50.99
N GLN A 206 -41.07 -7.57 -50.68
CA GLN A 206 -39.97 -7.23 -49.77
C GLN A 206 -40.27 -7.64 -48.32
N GLN A 207 -41.51 -7.49 -47.83
CA GLN A 207 -41.87 -7.94 -46.48
C GLN A 207 -41.82 -9.46 -46.31
N GLN A 208 -42.18 -10.24 -47.33
CA GLN A 208 -42.06 -11.71 -47.26
C GLN A 208 -40.61 -12.20 -47.29
N GLN A 209 -39.73 -11.56 -48.06
CA GLN A 209 -38.30 -11.89 -48.03
C GLN A 209 -37.64 -11.52 -46.69
N GLN A 210 -38.04 -10.39 -46.09
CA GLN A 210 -37.50 -9.98 -44.80
C GLN A 210 -37.90 -10.94 -43.66
N GLN A 211 -39.14 -11.45 -43.67
CA GLN A 211 -39.58 -12.44 -42.69
C GLN A 211 -38.91 -13.81 -42.85
N GLN A 212 -38.59 -14.24 -44.08
CA GLN A 212 -37.82 -15.47 -44.29
C GLN A 212 -36.36 -15.34 -43.84
N GLN A 213 -35.72 -14.19 -44.07
CA GLN A 213 -34.36 -13.94 -43.56
C GLN A 213 -34.30 -13.89 -42.03
N GLU A 214 -35.31 -13.29 -41.38
CA GLU A 214 -35.37 -13.23 -39.91
C GLU A 214 -35.56 -14.62 -39.28
N GLN A 215 -36.32 -15.52 -39.92
CA GLN A 215 -36.48 -16.90 -39.45
C GLN A 215 -35.22 -17.74 -39.65
N GLN A 216 -34.48 -17.54 -40.75
CA GLN A 216 -33.19 -18.23 -40.96
C GLN A 216 -32.11 -17.73 -39.99
N GLN A 217 -32.04 -16.42 -39.72
CA GLN A 217 -31.12 -15.89 -38.71
C GLN A 217 -31.42 -16.45 -37.31
N LYS A 218 -32.69 -16.49 -36.90
CA LYS A 218 -33.08 -17.05 -35.58
C LYS A 218 -32.77 -18.54 -35.42
N GLN A 219 -32.76 -19.33 -36.51
CA GLN A 219 -32.36 -20.74 -36.45
C GLN A 219 -30.84 -20.90 -36.40
N GLN A 220 -30.06 -20.05 -37.07
CA GLN A 220 -28.60 -20.04 -36.95
C GLN A 220 -28.14 -19.62 -35.54
N THR A 221 -28.73 -18.57 -34.94
CA THR A 221 -28.30 -18.12 -33.60
C THR A 221 -28.48 -19.19 -32.53
N LYS A 222 -29.59 -19.96 -32.59
CA LYS A 222 -29.84 -21.06 -31.63
C LYS A 222 -28.87 -22.22 -31.78
N SER A 223 -28.43 -22.52 -32.99
CA SER A 223 -27.41 -23.55 -33.24
C SER A 223 -26.03 -23.12 -32.71
N THR A 224 -25.69 -21.84 -32.82
CA THR A 224 -24.41 -21.31 -32.33
C THR A 224 -24.38 -21.23 -30.81
N GLU A 225 -25.45 -20.78 -30.15
CA GLU A 225 -25.52 -20.74 -28.67
C GLU A 225 -25.40 -22.13 -28.05
N GLN A 226 -25.97 -23.16 -28.68
CA GLN A 226 -25.90 -24.53 -28.16
C GLN A 226 -24.50 -25.15 -28.31
N GLN A 227 -23.78 -24.83 -29.38
CA GLN A 227 -22.37 -25.23 -29.54
C GLN A 227 -21.45 -24.45 -28.59
N GLN A 228 -21.73 -23.17 -28.33
CA GLN A 228 -20.93 -22.34 -27.44
C GLN A 228 -21.07 -22.80 -25.98
N GLN A 229 -22.28 -23.18 -25.54
CA GLN A 229 -22.49 -23.77 -24.20
C GLN A 229 -21.80 -25.13 -24.02
N GLN A 230 -21.78 -25.99 -25.06
CA GLN A 230 -21.03 -27.25 -24.99
C GLN A 230 -19.51 -27.01 -24.91
N HIS A 231 -19.00 -26.00 -25.61
CA HIS A 231 -17.58 -25.68 -25.57
C HIS A 231 -17.15 -25.08 -24.21
N GLU A 232 -17.99 -24.22 -23.61
CA GLU A 232 -17.76 -23.68 -22.26
C GLU A 232 -17.74 -24.78 -21.19
N GLN A 233 -18.66 -25.76 -21.27
CA GLN A 233 -18.65 -26.90 -20.33
C GLN A 233 -17.40 -27.77 -20.48
N GLN A 234 -16.89 -27.96 -21.70
CA GLN A 234 -15.67 -28.73 -21.93
C GLN A 234 -14.43 -27.99 -21.42
N GLN A 235 -14.33 -26.67 -21.61
CA GLN A 235 -13.22 -25.87 -21.07
C GLN A 235 -13.22 -25.82 -19.54
N GLN A 236 -14.39 -25.74 -18.90
CA GLN A 236 -14.47 -25.76 -17.43
C GLN A 236 -14.03 -27.11 -16.84
N GLN A 237 -14.32 -28.24 -17.49
CA GLN A 237 -13.82 -29.54 -17.03
C GLN A 237 -12.31 -29.70 -17.22
N GLN A 238 -11.75 -29.18 -18.30
CA GLN A 238 -10.29 -29.25 -18.53
C GLN A 238 -9.52 -28.39 -17.52
N GLY A 239 -10.02 -27.18 -17.21
CA GLY A 239 -9.39 -26.30 -16.22
C GLY A 239 -9.41 -26.86 -14.79
N GLN A 240 -10.44 -27.62 -14.41
CA GLN A 240 -10.49 -28.27 -13.09
C GLN A 240 -9.46 -29.39 -12.95
N VAL A 241 -9.21 -30.16 -14.01
CA VAL A 241 -8.20 -31.24 -13.99
C VAL A 241 -6.78 -30.67 -13.92
N GLU A 242 -6.53 -29.56 -14.62
CA GLU A 242 -5.21 -28.90 -14.63
C GLU A 242 -4.89 -28.23 -13.28
N GLN A 243 -5.86 -27.56 -12.66
CA GLN A 243 -5.71 -27.03 -11.30
C GLN A 243 -5.49 -28.12 -10.25
N GLN A 244 -6.10 -29.29 -10.41
CA GLN A 244 -5.93 -30.39 -9.48
C GLN A 244 -4.54 -31.05 -9.63
N GLN A 245 -4.00 -31.13 -10.84
CA GLN A 245 -2.62 -31.57 -11.07
C GLN A 245 -1.58 -30.59 -10.53
N GLN A 246 -1.77 -29.28 -10.69
CA GLN A 246 -0.88 -28.28 -10.10
C GLN A 246 -0.85 -28.35 -8.57
N LYS A 247 -2.01 -28.48 -7.91
CA LYS A 247 -2.07 -28.63 -6.45
C LYS A 247 -1.35 -29.87 -5.93
N ILE A 248 -1.36 -30.98 -6.70
CA ILE A 248 -0.65 -32.21 -6.33
C ILE A 248 0.87 -32.03 -6.49
N GLN A 249 1.32 -31.32 -7.53
CA GLN A 249 2.76 -31.01 -7.70
C GLN A 249 3.27 -30.03 -6.63
N GLU A 250 2.49 -29.00 -6.29
CA GLU A 250 2.87 -28.04 -5.24
C GLU A 250 2.97 -28.71 -3.86
N GLN A 251 2.04 -29.61 -3.52
CA GLN A 251 2.10 -30.35 -2.25
C GLN A 251 3.31 -31.29 -2.16
N GLN A 252 3.75 -31.89 -3.27
CA GLN A 252 4.98 -32.71 -3.29
C GLN A 252 6.27 -31.87 -3.26
N GLY A 253 6.25 -30.68 -3.85
CA GLY A 253 7.36 -29.73 -3.78
C GLY A 253 7.59 -29.19 -2.36
N GLN A 254 6.50 -28.77 -1.69
CA GLN A 254 6.56 -28.19 -0.34
C GLN A 254 7.05 -29.19 0.72
N SER A 255 6.66 -30.47 0.65
CA SER A 255 7.14 -31.47 1.62
C SER A 255 8.65 -31.72 1.50
N THR A 256 9.20 -31.64 0.29
CA THR A 256 10.63 -31.89 0.03
C THR A 256 11.48 -30.70 0.50
N GLN A 257 11.00 -29.47 0.31
CA GLN A 257 11.69 -28.25 0.74
C GLN A 257 11.69 -28.09 2.27
N GLN A 258 10.59 -28.45 2.94
CA GLN A 258 10.49 -28.40 4.39
C GLN A 258 11.39 -29.44 5.08
N GLN A 259 11.63 -30.58 4.42
CA GLN A 259 12.52 -31.63 4.93
C GLN A 259 14.00 -31.25 4.78
N GLN A 260 14.39 -30.60 3.67
CA GLN A 260 15.74 -30.07 3.48
C GLN A 260 16.08 -28.93 4.45
N GLN A 261 15.14 -28.01 4.73
CA GLN A 261 15.36 -26.95 5.72
C GLN A 261 15.56 -27.50 7.14
N LYS A 262 14.80 -28.54 7.51
CA LYS A 262 14.97 -29.21 8.81
C LYS A 262 16.33 -29.89 8.97
N GLU A 263 16.83 -30.55 7.92
CA GLU A 263 18.17 -31.16 7.94
C GLU A 263 19.27 -30.08 8.01
N GLN A 264 19.11 -28.97 7.31
CA GLN A 264 20.08 -27.86 7.35
C GLN A 264 20.14 -27.20 8.74
N GLN A 265 18.99 -26.99 9.39
CA GLN A 265 18.93 -26.46 10.76
C GLN A 265 19.53 -27.44 11.78
N GLN A 266 19.31 -28.75 11.62
CA GLN A 266 19.92 -29.75 12.49
C GLN A 266 21.44 -29.83 12.34
N GLN A 267 21.96 -29.69 11.11
CA GLN A 267 23.41 -29.62 10.87
C GLN A 267 24.04 -28.37 11.50
N GLN A 268 23.36 -27.22 11.42
CA GLN A 268 23.87 -25.98 11.99
C GLN A 268 23.91 -26.03 13.53
N GLN A 269 22.88 -26.59 14.18
CA GLN A 269 22.89 -26.82 15.63
C GLN A 269 23.97 -27.81 16.06
N GLN A 270 24.22 -28.88 15.29
CA GLN A 270 25.31 -29.82 15.61
C GLN A 270 26.70 -29.18 15.47
N GLN A 271 26.92 -28.30 14.49
CA GLN A 271 28.18 -27.56 14.37
C GLN A 271 28.39 -26.58 15.53
N GLU A 272 27.36 -25.85 15.95
CA GLU A 272 27.46 -24.94 17.10
C GLU A 272 27.74 -25.69 18.40
N GLN A 273 27.12 -26.86 18.59
CA GLN A 273 27.31 -27.68 19.77
C GLN A 273 28.72 -28.28 19.82
N GLN A 274 29.27 -28.72 18.68
CA GLN A 274 30.67 -29.16 18.58
C GLN A 274 31.66 -28.02 18.85
N LEU A 275 31.40 -26.82 18.33
CA LEU A 275 32.24 -25.65 18.59
C LEU A 275 32.23 -25.23 20.06
N TYR A 276 31.09 -25.40 20.74
CA TYR A 276 30.95 -25.16 22.17
C TYR A 276 31.72 -26.17 23.01
N GLU A 277 31.61 -27.47 22.70
CA GLU A 277 32.37 -28.52 23.40
C GLU A 277 33.89 -28.39 23.19
N GLU A 278 34.35 -28.04 21.98
CA GLU A 278 35.77 -27.80 21.71
C GLU A 278 36.31 -26.62 22.54
N LYS A 279 35.54 -25.53 22.67
CA LYS A 279 35.91 -24.39 23.51
C LYS A 279 35.92 -24.74 24.99
N LYS A 280 34.95 -25.54 25.45
CA LYS A 280 34.90 -26.00 26.86
C LYS A 280 36.11 -26.86 27.21
N GLY A 281 36.53 -27.77 26.32
CA GLY A 281 37.73 -28.59 26.52
C GLY A 281 39.03 -27.77 26.62
N LYS A 282 39.16 -26.69 25.84
CA LYS A 282 40.32 -25.79 25.92
C LYS A 282 40.37 -25.02 27.25
N VAL A 283 39.23 -24.65 27.82
CA VAL A 283 39.15 -23.96 29.12
C VAL A 283 39.50 -24.91 30.27
N GLU A 284 39.04 -26.16 30.24
CA GLU A 284 39.38 -27.17 31.26
C GLU A 284 40.88 -27.54 31.23
N GLN A 285 41.50 -27.66 30.05
CA GLN A 285 42.97 -27.87 29.93
C GLN A 285 43.80 -26.70 30.50
N LEU A 286 43.33 -25.46 30.32
CA LEU A 286 43.96 -24.27 30.89
C LEU A 286 43.85 -24.25 32.43
N GLN A 287 42.76 -24.76 33.01
CA GLN A 287 42.62 -24.88 34.47
C GLN A 287 43.52 -25.98 35.05
N GLU A 288 43.64 -27.15 34.39
CA GLU A 288 44.55 -28.21 34.84
C GLU A 288 46.03 -27.79 34.78
N THR A 289 46.41 -26.99 33.78
CA THR A 289 47.79 -26.49 33.64
C THR A 289 48.14 -25.50 34.77
N LYS A 290 47.18 -24.67 35.20
CA LYS A 290 47.34 -23.77 36.35
C LYS A 290 47.47 -24.53 37.68
N GLN A 291 46.72 -25.60 37.85
CA GLN A 291 46.76 -26.40 39.08
C GLN A 291 48.11 -27.13 39.22
N LYS A 292 48.68 -27.62 38.11
CA LYS A 292 50.03 -28.21 38.10
C LYS A 292 51.16 -27.19 38.33
N GLN A 293 51.00 -25.92 37.92
CA GLN A 293 52.00 -24.88 38.20
C GLN A 293 51.95 -24.34 39.64
N GLN A 294 50.78 -24.37 40.30
CA GLN A 294 50.67 -24.03 41.72
C GLN A 294 51.27 -25.11 42.65
N ASP A 295 51.20 -26.39 42.27
CA ASP A 295 51.81 -27.46 43.08
C ASP A 295 53.35 -27.50 42.95
N LEU A 296 53.93 -26.98 41.87
CA LEU A 296 55.38 -26.90 41.65
C LEU A 296 56.08 -25.72 42.38
N SER A 297 55.31 -24.76 42.90
CA SER A 297 55.87 -23.55 43.55
C SER A 297 55.92 -23.61 45.09
N THR A 298 55.50 -24.72 45.72
CA THR A 298 55.44 -24.85 47.19
C THR A 298 56.61 -25.63 47.82
N GLN A 299 57.60 -26.09 47.02
CA GLN A 299 58.82 -26.70 47.56
C GLN A 299 60.07 -26.14 46.87
N GLN A 300 60.53 -24.97 47.31
CA GLN A 300 61.94 -24.68 47.61
C GLN A 300 62.18 -23.19 47.85
N GLN A 301 62.72 -22.90 49.03
CA GLN A 301 63.52 -21.71 49.32
C GLN A 301 64.60 -22.15 50.35
N PRO A 302 65.74 -21.44 50.52
CA PRO A 302 66.01 -20.08 50.03
C PRO A 302 67.44 -19.82 49.49
N GLN A 303 67.63 -18.57 49.06
CA GLN A 303 68.88 -17.80 48.93
C GLN A 303 69.65 -17.89 47.61
N LEU A 304 69.32 -16.95 46.71
CA LEU A 304 70.32 -16.02 46.17
C LEU A 304 69.59 -14.78 45.64
N LYS A 305 69.89 -13.63 46.26
CA LYS A 305 69.56 -12.31 45.72
C LYS A 305 70.35 -12.13 44.43
N LEU A 306 69.69 -12.06 43.28
CA LEU A 306 70.14 -11.24 42.17
C LEU A 306 69.00 -11.00 41.17
N HIS A 307 68.80 -9.71 40.90
CA HIS A 307 68.14 -9.09 39.75
C HIS A 307 66.61 -9.06 39.64
N SER A 308 66.16 -7.81 39.63
CA SER A 308 64.82 -7.25 39.53
C SER A 308 64.36 -7.19 38.07
N GLU A 309 64.01 -8.32 37.48
CA GLU A 309 63.38 -8.39 36.14
C GLU A 309 62.03 -9.15 36.15
N SER A 310 61.58 -9.66 37.30
CA SER A 310 60.37 -10.49 37.37
C SER A 310 59.05 -9.72 37.54
N ASN A 311 59.07 -8.38 37.61
CA ASN A 311 57.85 -7.58 37.78
C ASN A 311 57.14 -7.23 36.46
N GLU A 312 57.79 -7.41 35.31
CA GLU A 312 57.17 -7.13 34.00
C GLU A 312 56.27 -8.28 33.51
N GLN A 313 56.63 -9.54 33.76
CA GLN A 313 55.81 -10.69 33.36
C GLN A 313 54.47 -10.78 34.11
N ASP A 314 54.46 -10.48 35.42
CA ASP A 314 53.22 -10.48 36.21
C ASP A 314 52.27 -9.36 35.79
N GLN A 315 52.81 -8.22 35.31
CA GLN A 315 52.00 -7.12 34.77
C GLN A 315 51.43 -7.46 33.38
N GLU A 316 52.20 -8.11 32.52
CA GLU A 316 51.71 -8.55 31.20
C GLU A 316 50.60 -9.61 31.31
N GLU A 317 50.73 -10.57 32.22
CA GLU A 317 49.67 -11.56 32.48
C GLU A 317 48.39 -10.91 33.04
N GLN A 318 48.53 -9.93 33.93
CA GLN A 318 47.38 -9.21 34.48
C GLN A 318 46.68 -8.34 33.42
N ILE A 319 47.44 -7.71 32.51
CA ILE A 319 46.89 -6.98 31.35
C ILE A 319 46.17 -7.94 30.41
N TYR A 320 46.73 -9.13 30.14
CA TYR A 320 46.08 -10.16 29.32
C TYR A 320 44.76 -10.66 29.94
N TRP A 321 44.75 -10.94 31.24
CA TRP A 321 43.53 -11.35 31.97
C TRP A 321 42.44 -10.28 31.96
N ASN A 322 42.81 -9.02 32.18
CA ASN A 322 41.86 -7.91 32.13
C ASN A 322 41.27 -7.74 30.73
N LYS A 323 42.10 -7.83 29.68
CA LYS A 323 41.65 -7.74 28.28
C LYS A 323 40.73 -8.91 27.91
N SER A 324 41.05 -10.13 28.35
CA SER A 324 40.20 -11.31 28.15
C SER A 324 38.84 -11.18 28.85
N GLN A 325 38.80 -10.66 30.08
CA GLN A 325 37.56 -10.38 30.80
C GLN A 325 36.71 -9.30 30.11
N GLU A 326 37.33 -8.23 29.62
CA GLU A 326 36.61 -7.21 28.84
C GLU A 326 36.02 -7.79 27.56
N ASP A 327 36.75 -8.66 26.86
CA ASP A 327 36.27 -9.28 25.63
C ASP A 327 35.14 -10.29 25.88
N LEU A 328 35.20 -11.05 26.97
CA LEU A 328 34.08 -11.89 27.46
C LEU A 328 32.85 -11.05 27.81
N GLN A 329 33.02 -9.91 28.50
CA GLN A 329 31.91 -9.00 28.80
C GLN A 329 31.30 -8.38 27.54
N LYS A 330 32.12 -8.04 26.53
CA LYS A 330 31.64 -7.56 25.22
C LYS A 330 30.85 -8.66 24.51
N GLN A 331 31.33 -9.89 24.51
CA GLN A 331 30.63 -11.03 23.90
C GLN A 331 29.27 -11.28 24.55
N ASN A 332 29.20 -11.30 25.89
CA ASN A 332 27.92 -11.46 26.60
C ASN A 332 26.95 -10.32 26.29
N LYS A 333 27.42 -9.07 26.22
CA LYS A 333 26.59 -7.92 25.81
C LYS A 333 26.08 -8.04 24.37
N ILE A 334 26.87 -8.60 23.46
CA ILE A 334 26.45 -8.84 22.07
C ILE A 334 25.39 -9.94 22.01
N GLN A 335 25.58 -11.03 22.75
CA GLN A 335 24.61 -12.13 22.82
C GLN A 335 23.26 -11.66 23.38
N ASP A 336 23.28 -10.92 24.51
CA ASP A 336 22.07 -10.32 25.09
C ASP A 336 21.34 -9.39 24.11
N LEU A 337 22.10 -8.61 23.32
CA LEU A 337 21.54 -7.72 22.30
C LEU A 337 20.88 -8.53 21.17
N LEU A 338 21.51 -9.62 20.74
CA LEU A 338 21.02 -10.51 19.70
C LEU A 338 19.68 -11.16 20.11
N GLU A 339 19.63 -11.70 21.32
CA GLU A 339 18.42 -12.35 21.86
C GLU A 339 17.26 -11.36 22.01
N ARG A 340 17.53 -10.15 22.49
CA ARG A 340 16.52 -9.08 22.57
C ARG A 340 16.01 -8.66 21.20
N ASN A 341 16.89 -8.59 20.20
CA ASN A 341 16.50 -8.26 18.83
C ASN A 341 15.61 -9.34 18.22
N GLN A 342 15.97 -10.62 18.38
CA GLN A 342 15.17 -11.75 17.92
C GLN A 342 13.79 -11.77 18.58
N HIS A 343 13.73 -11.53 19.90
CA HIS A 343 12.47 -11.49 20.62
C HIS A 343 11.55 -10.34 20.15
N ARG A 344 12.09 -9.12 19.99
CA ARG A 344 11.35 -7.97 19.43
C ARG A 344 10.81 -8.29 18.03
N GLN A 345 11.65 -8.87 17.17
CA GLN A 345 11.27 -9.23 15.81
C GLN A 345 10.15 -10.28 15.80
N GLN A 346 10.20 -11.29 16.67
CA GLN A 346 9.16 -12.31 16.78
C GLN A 346 7.81 -11.74 17.22
N ILE A 347 7.79 -10.89 18.25
CA ILE A 347 6.54 -10.24 18.70
C ILE A 347 5.97 -9.37 17.59
N THR A 348 6.82 -8.54 16.98
CA THR A 348 6.41 -7.65 15.89
C THR A 348 5.86 -8.46 14.72
N TYR A 349 6.53 -9.54 14.33
CA TYR A 349 6.07 -10.44 13.27
C TYR A 349 4.67 -10.99 13.51
N GLN A 350 4.39 -11.51 14.71
CA GLN A 350 3.08 -12.10 15.01
C GLN A 350 1.95 -11.08 14.83
N ILE A 351 2.18 -9.84 15.26
CA ILE A 351 1.17 -8.78 15.15
C ILE A 351 1.05 -8.32 13.70
N LEU A 352 2.16 -8.13 12.98
CA LEU A 352 2.11 -7.79 11.54
C LEU A 352 1.38 -8.88 10.74
N LEU A 353 1.59 -10.16 11.08
CA LEU A 353 0.88 -11.28 10.49
C LEU A 353 -0.62 -11.23 10.78
N GLU A 354 -1.00 -10.81 11.97
CA GLU A 354 -2.40 -10.59 12.32
C GLU A 354 -3.02 -9.41 11.55
N ILE A 355 -2.28 -8.30 11.37
CA ILE A 355 -2.71 -7.18 10.52
C ILE A 355 -2.97 -7.68 9.09
N TYR A 356 -2.01 -8.40 8.50
CA TYR A 356 -2.13 -8.97 7.16
C TYR A 356 -3.35 -9.88 7.01
N LYS A 357 -3.56 -10.80 7.97
CA LYS A 357 -4.71 -11.72 7.99
C LYS A 357 -6.04 -10.99 8.09
N ASN A 358 -6.09 -9.83 8.75
CA ASN A 358 -7.30 -9.03 8.92
C ASN A 358 -7.45 -7.92 7.86
N SER A 359 -6.55 -7.85 6.87
CA SER A 359 -6.53 -6.79 5.87
C SER A 359 -6.28 -7.36 4.45
N SER A 360 -5.04 -7.36 3.96
CA SER A 360 -4.68 -7.64 2.56
C SER A 360 -5.05 -9.05 2.14
N ASN A 361 -4.96 -10.03 3.04
CA ASN A 361 -5.29 -11.44 2.78
C ASN A 361 -6.80 -11.65 2.53
N LEU A 362 -7.65 -10.79 3.10
CA LEU A 362 -9.10 -10.91 2.92
C LEU A 362 -9.58 -10.44 1.54
N ARG A 363 -8.71 -9.80 0.75
CA ARG A 363 -9.06 -9.20 -0.53
C ARG A 363 -8.67 -10.15 -1.67
N ALA A 364 -9.65 -10.51 -2.49
CA ALA A 364 -9.37 -11.14 -3.78
C ALA A 364 -8.83 -10.06 -4.75
N VAL A 365 -7.51 -10.00 -4.89
CA VAL A 365 -6.82 -9.06 -5.78
C VAL A 365 -6.17 -9.84 -6.92
N GLN A 366 -6.38 -9.37 -8.15
CA GLN A 366 -5.73 -9.96 -9.34
C GLN A 366 -4.21 -9.89 -9.18
N GLU A 367 -3.51 -10.90 -9.69
CA GLU A 367 -2.05 -11.07 -9.53
C GLU A 367 -1.26 -9.79 -9.86
N GLN A 368 -1.60 -9.15 -10.97
CA GLN A 368 -0.99 -7.89 -11.43
C GLN A 368 -1.15 -6.69 -10.48
N TYR A 369 -2.03 -6.77 -9.47
CA TYR A 369 -2.26 -5.71 -8.46
C TYR A 369 -1.90 -6.16 -7.04
N GLN A 370 -1.31 -7.35 -6.87
CA GLN A 370 -1.00 -7.87 -5.54
C GLN A 370 0.11 -7.07 -4.85
N ARG A 371 1.17 -6.71 -5.59
CA ARG A 371 2.31 -5.95 -5.08
C ARG A 371 1.88 -4.56 -4.60
N TYR A 372 2.35 -4.12 -3.43
CA TYR A 372 2.03 -2.79 -2.92
C TYR A 372 2.66 -1.66 -3.74
N ILE A 373 3.85 -1.94 -4.30
CA ILE A 373 4.57 -1.07 -5.24
C ILE A 373 4.99 -1.92 -6.43
N GLN A 374 4.69 -1.45 -7.64
CA GLN A 374 5.07 -2.11 -8.89
C GLN A 374 6.40 -1.60 -9.43
N ASP A 375 6.78 -2.08 -10.61
CA ASP A 375 7.93 -1.57 -11.34
C ASP A 375 7.61 -0.20 -11.97
N SER A 376 8.65 0.50 -12.43
CA SER A 376 8.49 1.80 -13.06
C SER A 376 7.90 1.68 -14.47
N HIS A 377 6.91 2.52 -14.74
CA HIS A 377 6.31 2.73 -16.05
C HIS A 377 6.84 4.00 -16.69
N ASP A 378 6.95 3.99 -18.02
CA ASP A 378 7.51 5.11 -18.77
C ASP A 378 6.49 6.25 -18.98
N LYS A 379 6.94 7.31 -19.66
CA LYS A 379 6.10 8.48 -19.96
C LYS A 379 4.91 8.16 -20.87
N ASN A 380 5.00 7.16 -21.76
CA ASN A 380 3.90 6.80 -22.65
C ASN A 380 2.82 6.06 -21.87
N ASP A 381 3.22 5.15 -20.97
CA ASP A 381 2.34 4.48 -20.05
C ASP A 381 1.63 5.48 -19.13
N LEU A 382 2.34 6.51 -18.65
CA LEU A 382 1.76 7.60 -17.86
C LEU A 382 0.60 8.30 -18.60
N ILE A 383 0.80 8.69 -19.86
CA ILE A 383 -0.25 9.33 -20.66
C ILE A 383 -1.45 8.41 -20.87
N LYS A 384 -1.19 7.12 -21.08
CA LYS A 384 -2.22 6.11 -21.27
C LYS A 384 -3.05 5.91 -19.99
N GLU A 385 -2.39 5.72 -18.85
CA GLU A 385 -3.04 5.50 -17.55
C GLU A 385 -3.98 6.66 -17.17
N TYR A 386 -3.54 7.90 -17.38
CA TYR A 386 -4.33 9.09 -17.02
C TYR A 386 -5.15 9.67 -18.19
N SER A 387 -5.21 8.97 -19.33
CA SER A 387 -6.02 9.35 -20.50
C SER A 387 -5.80 10.78 -21.00
N ILE A 388 -4.56 11.30 -20.93
CA ILE A 388 -4.26 12.68 -21.36
C ILE A 388 -4.28 12.76 -22.88
N LYS A 389 -5.25 13.48 -23.46
CA LYS A 389 -5.40 13.56 -24.92
C LYS A 389 -4.71 14.78 -25.53
N LYS A 390 -4.80 15.94 -24.88
CA LYS A 390 -4.32 17.22 -25.42
C LYS A 390 -2.79 17.22 -25.55
N LEU A 391 -2.29 17.61 -26.73
CA LEU A 391 -0.84 17.62 -27.01
C LEU A 391 -0.07 18.61 -26.12
N ALA A 392 -0.68 19.76 -25.79
CA ALA A 392 -0.07 20.75 -24.89
C ALA A 392 0.13 20.16 -23.49
N ASP A 393 -0.89 19.53 -22.94
CA ASP A 393 -0.86 18.89 -21.61
C ASP A 393 0.15 17.75 -21.56
N LYS A 394 0.25 16.92 -22.62
CA LYS A 394 1.30 15.89 -22.73
C LYS A 394 2.70 16.50 -22.62
N LYS A 395 2.96 17.59 -23.37
CA LYS A 395 4.25 18.27 -23.35
C LYS A 395 4.54 18.86 -21.97
N GLN A 396 3.55 19.50 -21.33
CA GLN A 396 3.68 20.05 -19.99
C GLN A 396 3.91 18.95 -18.95
N LEU A 397 3.21 17.82 -19.04
CA LEU A 397 3.41 16.72 -18.10
C LEU A 397 4.82 16.14 -18.22
N TYR A 398 5.34 15.99 -19.45
CA TYR A 398 6.70 15.49 -19.69
C TYR A 398 7.82 16.40 -19.18
N THR A 399 7.59 17.70 -18.98
CA THR A 399 8.59 18.57 -18.34
C THR A 399 8.65 18.35 -16.83
N ILE A 400 7.63 17.73 -16.25
CA ILE A 400 7.48 17.55 -14.80
C ILE A 400 7.74 16.09 -14.41
N CYS A 401 7.16 15.15 -15.16
CA CYS A 401 7.04 13.74 -14.84
C CYS A 401 7.39 12.86 -16.05
N GLN A 402 8.40 11.99 -15.91
CA GLN A 402 8.91 11.09 -16.95
C GLN A 402 8.32 9.68 -16.91
N GLY A 403 7.49 9.38 -15.92
CA GLY A 403 6.93 8.06 -15.72
C GLY A 403 6.24 7.96 -14.37
N TYR A 404 5.80 6.78 -13.99
CA TYR A 404 5.19 6.56 -12.69
C TYR A 404 5.49 5.19 -12.13
N ILE A 405 5.31 5.04 -10.82
CA ILE A 405 5.26 3.73 -10.18
C ILE A 405 3.85 3.54 -9.65
N GLN A 406 3.22 2.44 -10.05
CA GLN A 406 1.88 2.10 -9.57
C GLN A 406 1.95 1.63 -8.12
N VAL A 407 1.05 2.16 -7.30
CA VAL A 407 0.85 1.76 -5.91
C VAL A 407 -0.47 1.01 -5.78
N ARG A 408 -0.54 0.04 -4.88
CA ARG A 408 -1.78 -0.72 -4.66
C ARG A 408 -2.84 0.16 -3.99
N GLY A 409 -4.07 0.09 -4.50
CA GLY A 409 -5.24 0.76 -3.92
C GLY A 409 -5.82 -0.01 -2.73
N ASP A 410 -5.12 -0.01 -1.60
CA ASP A 410 -5.55 -0.73 -0.38
C ASP A 410 -6.17 0.17 0.70
N GLY A 411 -6.21 1.49 0.51
CA GLY A 411 -6.59 2.47 1.53
C GLY A 411 -5.40 3.00 2.34
N ASN A 412 -4.18 2.50 2.08
CA ASN A 412 -2.91 3.03 2.57
C ASN A 412 -2.09 3.69 1.46
N CYS A 413 -2.57 3.71 0.21
CA CYS A 413 -1.81 4.13 -0.97
C CYS A 413 -1.09 5.48 -0.85
N PHE A 414 -1.65 6.46 -0.13
CA PHE A 414 -0.94 7.71 0.20
C PHE A 414 0.36 7.44 0.98
N TYR A 415 0.25 6.72 2.11
CA TYR A 415 1.39 6.41 2.98
C TYR A 415 2.39 5.47 2.31
N THR A 416 1.91 4.59 1.43
CA THR A 416 2.78 3.74 0.61
C THR A 416 3.59 4.58 -0.38
N ALA A 417 2.93 5.45 -1.15
CA ALA A 417 3.57 6.31 -2.14
C ALA A 417 4.53 7.33 -1.51
N PHE A 418 4.08 7.97 -0.43
CA PHE A 418 4.85 8.96 0.32
C PHE A 418 6.01 8.30 1.06
N GLY A 419 5.73 7.24 1.82
CA GLY A 419 6.69 6.58 2.69
C GLY A 419 7.83 5.95 1.90
N TYR A 420 7.53 5.29 0.77
CA TYR A 420 8.58 4.76 -0.10
C TYR A 420 9.49 5.86 -0.65
N GLN A 421 8.93 6.94 -1.19
CA GLN A 421 9.72 8.05 -1.75
C GLN A 421 10.57 8.74 -0.67
N PHE A 422 9.99 8.98 0.52
CA PHE A 422 10.74 9.58 1.62
C PHE A 422 11.86 8.66 2.10
N LEU A 423 11.59 7.37 2.30
CA LEU A 423 12.62 6.42 2.73
C LEU A 423 13.71 6.27 1.67
N ASN A 424 13.38 6.33 0.38
CA ASN A 424 14.37 6.38 -0.68
C ASN A 424 15.29 7.61 -0.55
N HIS A 425 14.75 8.80 -0.28
CA HIS A 425 15.58 9.98 -0.02
C HIS A 425 16.44 9.84 1.24
N LEU A 426 15.82 9.39 2.35
CA LEU A 426 16.48 9.18 3.63
C LEU A 426 17.63 8.17 3.53
N LEU A 427 17.44 7.10 2.75
CA LEU A 427 18.41 6.01 2.64
C LEU A 427 19.46 6.28 1.57
N ILE A 428 19.14 7.01 0.50
CA ILE A 428 20.04 7.18 -0.66
C ILE A 428 20.69 8.56 -0.71
N THR A 429 19.91 9.63 -0.49
CA THR A 429 20.36 11.01 -0.73
C THR A 429 20.90 11.68 0.53
N TYR A 430 20.29 11.39 1.70
CA TYR A 430 20.68 12.04 2.95
C TYR A 430 22.10 11.67 3.34
N GLN A 431 22.83 12.65 3.86
CA GLN A 431 24.12 12.44 4.52
C GLN A 431 23.93 11.74 5.88
N ASP A 432 24.99 11.16 6.41
CA ASP A 432 24.93 10.41 7.67
C ASP A 432 24.46 11.28 8.84
N GLU A 433 24.87 12.55 8.90
CA GLU A 433 24.41 13.49 9.91
C GLU A 433 22.90 13.74 9.79
N GLN A 434 22.37 13.91 8.58
CA GLN A 434 20.94 14.13 8.33
C GLN A 434 20.12 12.88 8.68
N PHE A 435 20.61 11.70 8.31
CA PHE A 435 20.01 10.42 8.67
C PHE A 435 19.97 10.26 10.20
N ASN A 436 21.10 10.46 10.88
CA ASN A 436 21.18 10.34 12.33
C ASN A 436 20.30 11.38 13.04
N GLN A 437 20.25 12.62 12.54
CA GLN A 437 19.37 13.65 13.05
C GLN A 437 17.90 13.23 12.94
N PHE A 438 17.48 12.65 11.81
CA PHE A 438 16.12 12.12 11.66
C PHE A 438 15.82 11.05 12.74
N ILE A 439 16.71 10.07 12.93
CA ILE A 439 16.53 9.03 13.95
C ILE A 439 16.43 9.62 15.36
N GLN A 440 17.29 10.59 15.71
CA GLN A 440 17.26 11.23 17.02
C GLN A 440 15.98 12.03 17.23
N ASN A 441 15.52 12.76 16.22
CA ASN A 441 14.28 13.52 16.29
C ASN A 441 13.08 12.59 16.55
N ILE A 442 12.99 11.47 15.83
CA ILE A 442 11.92 10.48 16.01
C ILE A 442 11.95 9.86 17.42
N LYS A 443 13.14 9.54 17.94
CA LYS A 443 13.28 9.06 19.32
C LYS A 443 12.91 10.13 20.36
N HIS A 444 13.24 11.38 20.09
CA HIS A 444 12.99 12.50 21.00
C HIS A 444 11.49 12.81 21.15
N ILE A 445 10.73 12.78 20.06
CA ILE A 445 9.27 13.01 20.12
C ILE A 445 8.51 11.87 20.80
N ASN A 446 9.18 10.74 21.12
CA ASN A 446 8.58 9.55 21.73
C ASN A 446 7.30 9.10 20.99
N LEU A 447 7.43 8.97 19.66
CA LEU A 447 6.31 8.69 18.77
C LEU A 447 5.58 7.40 19.21
N ARG A 448 4.26 7.49 19.30
CA ARG A 448 3.37 6.41 19.74
C ARG A 448 2.81 5.71 18.50
N CYS A 449 3.22 4.47 18.22
CA CYS A 449 2.78 3.72 17.04
C CYS A 449 1.45 3.00 17.25
N LYS A 450 0.39 3.76 17.55
CA LYS A 450 -0.97 3.24 17.73
C LYS A 450 -1.57 2.77 16.42
N MET A 451 -2.41 1.74 16.48
CA MET A 451 -3.13 1.31 15.28
C MET A 451 -4.42 0.58 15.63
N GLN A 452 -5.42 0.75 14.79
CA GLN A 452 -6.67 -0.01 14.84
C GLN A 452 -6.87 -0.72 13.50
N VAL A 453 -6.97 -2.05 13.55
CA VAL A 453 -7.33 -2.93 12.43
C VAL A 453 -8.61 -3.68 12.82
N ARG A 454 -9.35 -4.25 11.87
CA ARG A 454 -10.60 -4.96 12.17
C ARG A 454 -10.38 -6.03 13.25
N GLY A 455 -10.98 -5.81 14.42
CA GLY A 455 -10.88 -6.73 15.57
C GLY A 455 -9.56 -6.67 16.36
N LEU A 456 -8.58 -5.87 15.92
CA LEU A 456 -7.27 -5.72 16.56
C LEU A 456 -7.03 -4.24 16.92
N LYS A 457 -6.70 -3.98 18.18
CA LYS A 457 -6.32 -2.65 18.65
C LYS A 457 -4.93 -2.71 19.28
N ILE A 458 -4.02 -1.87 18.80
CA ILE A 458 -2.67 -1.73 19.30
C ILE A 458 -2.61 -0.38 20.02
N ASP A 459 -2.79 -0.42 21.33
CA ASP A 459 -2.69 0.74 22.24
C ASP A 459 -1.85 0.44 23.50
N ASP A 460 -1.12 -0.68 23.47
CA ASP A 460 -0.17 -1.05 24.51
C ASP A 460 1.16 -0.29 24.37
N LEU A 461 1.63 0.32 25.46
CA LEU A 461 2.83 1.17 25.44
C LEU A 461 4.10 0.43 25.04
N GLU A 462 4.23 -0.85 25.38
CA GLU A 462 5.41 -1.64 25.07
C GLU A 462 5.39 -2.06 23.60
N LEU A 463 4.25 -2.55 23.11
CA LEU A 463 4.08 -2.92 21.70
C LEU A 463 4.29 -1.72 20.76
N GLU A 464 3.69 -0.56 21.08
CA GLU A 464 3.87 0.66 20.29
C GLU A 464 5.36 1.05 20.19
N LYS A 465 6.11 0.90 21.28
CA LYS A 465 7.55 1.13 21.28
C LYS A 465 8.30 0.10 20.44
N GLN A 466 7.94 -1.18 20.54
CA GLN A 466 8.56 -2.25 19.76
C GLN A 466 8.36 -2.02 18.24
N PHE A 467 7.19 -1.55 17.80
CA PHE A 467 6.97 -1.18 16.41
C PHE A 467 7.89 -0.05 15.94
N LEU A 468 8.03 1.01 16.74
CA LEU A 468 8.93 2.10 16.41
C LEU A 468 10.39 1.65 16.36
N ASP A 469 10.82 0.87 17.36
CA ASP A 469 12.17 0.34 17.45
C ASP A 469 12.48 -0.60 16.27
N GLU A 470 11.52 -1.44 15.87
CA GLU A 470 11.67 -2.32 14.71
C GLU A 470 11.71 -1.53 13.40
N PHE A 471 10.84 -0.53 13.22
CA PHE A 471 10.92 0.36 12.05
C PHE A 471 12.29 1.03 11.93
N ILE A 472 12.81 1.59 13.04
CA ILE A 472 14.13 2.22 13.09
C ILE A 472 15.24 1.19 12.79
N TYR A 473 15.14 -0.01 13.36
CA TYR A 473 16.09 -1.08 13.12
C TYR A 473 16.16 -1.45 11.64
N GLN A 474 15.02 -1.65 10.98
CA GLN A 474 14.94 -2.02 9.57
C GLN A 474 15.58 -0.97 8.64
N ILE A 475 15.28 0.32 8.85
CA ILE A 475 15.90 1.39 8.04
C ILE A 475 17.40 1.54 8.31
N GLN A 476 17.87 1.25 9.53
CA GLN A 476 19.29 1.21 9.85
C GLN A 476 20.00 0.04 9.16
N GLN A 477 19.36 -1.15 9.09
CA GLN A 477 19.91 -2.30 8.35
C GLN A 477 20.09 -1.96 6.87
N LEU A 478 19.09 -1.32 6.24
CA LEU A 478 19.20 -0.86 4.86
C LEU A 478 20.34 0.15 4.69
N ARG A 479 20.50 1.09 5.62
CA ARG A 479 21.54 2.13 5.54
C ARG A 479 22.96 1.55 5.60
N ILE A 480 23.17 0.40 6.24
CA ILE A 480 24.49 -0.25 6.34
C ILE A 480 24.96 -0.83 4.99
N ILE A 481 24.04 -1.18 4.09
CA ILE A 481 24.37 -1.71 2.75
C ILE A 481 25.14 -0.65 1.99
N LYS A 482 26.43 -0.86 1.70
CA LYS A 482 27.30 0.18 1.09
C LYS A 482 26.99 0.45 -0.37
N ASP A 483 26.62 -0.57 -1.13
CA ASP A 483 26.25 -0.41 -2.53
C ASP A 483 24.87 0.25 -2.64
N ILE A 484 24.82 1.38 -3.37
CA ILE A 484 23.62 2.21 -3.46
C ILE A 484 22.52 1.49 -4.26
N GLU A 485 22.88 0.75 -5.31
CA GLU A 485 21.90 0.07 -6.15
C GLU A 485 21.33 -1.16 -5.43
N GLU A 486 22.18 -1.94 -4.75
CA GLU A 486 21.75 -3.02 -3.86
C GLU A 486 20.79 -2.49 -2.78
N ARG A 487 21.14 -1.36 -2.15
CA ARG A 487 20.29 -0.72 -1.13
C ARG A 487 18.93 -0.31 -1.70
N LYS A 488 18.89 0.28 -2.90
CA LYS A 488 17.63 0.63 -3.59
C LYS A 488 16.79 -0.61 -3.90
N GLN A 489 17.41 -1.67 -4.43
CA GLN A 489 16.70 -2.91 -4.76
C GLN A 489 16.16 -3.60 -3.50
N LYS A 490 16.90 -3.59 -2.39
CA LYS A 490 16.41 -4.13 -1.12
C LYS A 490 15.25 -3.29 -0.56
N LEU A 491 15.30 -1.96 -0.68
CA LEU A 491 14.17 -1.09 -0.33
C LEU A 491 12.93 -1.39 -1.18
N LEU A 492 13.08 -1.45 -2.51
CA LEU A 492 11.99 -1.74 -3.44
C LEU A 492 11.36 -3.11 -3.17
N SER A 493 12.17 -4.16 -3.03
CA SER A 493 11.68 -5.50 -2.71
C SER A 493 10.93 -5.56 -1.37
N SER A 494 11.43 -4.86 -0.35
CA SER A 494 10.77 -4.78 0.97
C SER A 494 9.42 -4.07 0.94
N PHE A 495 9.17 -3.23 -0.07
CA PHE A 495 7.88 -2.57 -0.31
C PHE A 495 7.00 -3.30 -1.32
N SER A 496 7.57 -4.03 -2.28
CA SER A 496 6.80 -4.67 -3.35
C SER A 496 6.16 -5.99 -2.92
N GLN A 497 6.75 -6.68 -1.95
CA GLN A 497 6.24 -7.93 -1.43
C GLN A 497 4.88 -7.77 -0.76
N TYR A 498 3.92 -8.61 -1.18
CA TYR A 498 2.54 -8.56 -0.68
C TYR A 498 2.26 -9.58 0.43
N GLU A 499 3.01 -10.68 0.48
CA GLU A 499 2.94 -11.69 1.53
C GLU A 499 4.04 -11.48 2.56
N LEU A 500 3.70 -11.63 3.83
CA LEU A 500 4.67 -11.62 4.91
C LEU A 500 5.46 -12.93 4.90
N GLN A 501 6.77 -12.81 4.70
CA GLN A 501 7.67 -13.96 4.79
C GLN A 501 8.13 -14.16 6.24
N PRO A 502 8.37 -15.41 6.69
CA PRO A 502 8.80 -15.69 8.07
C PRO A 502 10.16 -15.10 8.46
N ASP A 503 11.00 -14.77 7.48
CA ASP A 503 12.34 -14.20 7.67
C ASP A 503 12.33 -12.68 7.96
N GLY A 504 11.17 -12.03 7.87
CA GLY A 504 11.03 -10.59 8.10
C GLY A 504 11.00 -9.74 6.83
N ASP A 505 11.24 -10.35 5.68
CA ASP A 505 11.01 -9.68 4.41
C ASP A 505 9.50 -9.34 4.29
N ALA A 506 9.19 -8.16 3.74
CA ALA A 506 7.88 -7.48 3.68
C ALA A 506 7.41 -6.73 4.95
N PHE A 507 8.17 -6.71 6.04
CA PHE A 507 7.78 -5.95 7.24
C PHE A 507 7.75 -4.44 6.99
N LEU A 508 8.69 -3.96 6.16
CA LEU A 508 8.96 -2.54 6.05
C LEU A 508 7.78 -1.74 5.48
N TYR A 509 7.02 -2.29 4.52
CA TYR A 509 5.78 -1.65 4.05
C TYR A 509 4.81 -1.41 5.21
N THR A 510 4.55 -2.43 6.02
CA THR A 510 3.55 -2.34 7.10
C THR A 510 4.05 -1.42 8.21
N LEU A 511 5.31 -1.58 8.63
CA LEU A 511 5.96 -0.75 9.64
C LEU A 511 6.02 0.72 9.23
N SER A 512 6.41 1.01 7.99
CA SER A 512 6.45 2.38 7.47
C SER A 512 5.05 3.00 7.39
N THR A 513 4.03 2.23 6.98
CA THR A 513 2.64 2.69 6.97
C THR A 513 2.17 3.04 8.38
N ILE A 514 2.42 2.17 9.38
CA ILE A 514 2.12 2.45 10.79
C ILE A 514 2.85 3.72 11.25
N PHE A 515 4.15 3.82 10.96
CA PHE A 515 4.97 4.96 11.34
C PHE A 515 4.44 6.28 10.76
N PHE A 516 4.21 6.37 9.45
CA PHE A 516 3.77 7.62 8.82
C PHE A 516 2.36 8.01 9.23
N ARG A 517 1.45 7.04 9.41
CA ARG A 517 0.11 7.29 9.97
C ARG A 517 0.19 7.94 11.35
N ASN A 518 1.02 7.39 12.24
CA ASN A 518 1.19 7.92 13.59
C ASN A 518 1.96 9.25 13.61
N LEU A 519 2.93 9.44 12.72
CA LEU A 519 3.61 10.71 12.56
C LEU A 519 2.62 11.78 12.10
N SER A 520 1.77 11.49 11.11
CA SER A 520 0.71 12.40 10.68
C SER A 520 -0.23 12.74 11.82
N TYR A 521 -0.69 11.75 12.57
CA TYR A 521 -1.55 11.97 13.74
C TYR A 521 -0.87 12.87 14.78
N TYR A 522 0.40 12.59 15.11
CA TYR A 522 1.20 13.41 16.02
C TYR A 522 1.27 14.87 15.55
N LEU A 523 1.59 15.10 14.28
CA LEU A 523 1.72 16.46 13.74
C LEU A 523 0.40 17.23 13.75
N VAL A 524 -0.71 16.56 13.44
CA VAL A 524 -2.06 17.16 13.55
C VAL A 524 -2.38 17.51 15.00
N GLU A 525 -2.05 16.65 15.97
CA GLU A 525 -2.24 16.94 17.39
C GLU A 525 -1.38 18.10 17.91
N GLN A 526 -0.25 18.41 17.25
CA GLN A 526 0.60 19.55 17.61
C GLN A 526 0.17 20.88 16.96
N ASP A 527 -0.76 20.85 15.99
CA ASP A 527 -1.19 22.03 15.23
C ASP A 527 -2.69 22.26 15.43
N ASP A 528 -3.05 23.26 16.25
CA ASP A 528 -4.43 23.57 16.61
C ASP A 528 -5.31 23.90 15.39
N GLU A 529 -4.74 24.53 14.36
CA GLU A 529 -5.48 24.87 13.13
C GLU A 529 -5.76 23.59 12.32
N ALA A 530 -4.75 22.75 12.12
CA ALA A 530 -4.92 21.47 11.43
C ALA A 530 -5.91 20.57 12.16
N LYS A 531 -5.81 20.49 13.49
CA LYS A 531 -6.75 19.75 14.34
C LYS A 531 -8.19 20.25 14.18
N MET A 532 -8.39 21.57 14.17
CA MET A 532 -9.71 22.17 13.95
C MET A 532 -10.26 21.88 12.55
N LEU A 533 -9.41 21.96 11.51
CA LEU A 533 -9.82 21.76 10.12
C LEU A 533 -10.14 20.30 9.80
N ILE A 534 -9.37 19.35 10.36
CA ILE A 534 -9.59 17.91 10.18
C ILE A 534 -10.75 17.44 11.07
N GLY A 535 -10.87 17.96 12.28
CA GLY A 535 -11.93 17.61 13.23
C GLY A 535 -11.88 16.14 13.64
N ASP A 536 -13.06 15.50 13.74
CA ASP A 536 -13.19 14.12 14.24
C ASP A 536 -12.50 13.08 13.33
N GLU A 537 -12.25 13.42 12.06
CA GLU A 537 -11.58 12.55 11.10
C GLU A 537 -10.11 12.30 11.43
N GLN A 538 -9.50 13.04 12.35
CA GLN A 538 -8.09 12.84 12.72
C GLN A 538 -7.84 11.41 13.23
N ASN A 539 -8.84 10.79 13.85
CA ASN A 539 -8.73 9.41 14.33
C ASN A 539 -8.61 8.40 13.20
N ASN A 540 -9.08 8.73 11.98
CA ASN A 540 -8.93 7.89 10.80
C ASN A 540 -7.46 7.68 10.42
N LEU A 541 -6.57 8.60 10.83
CA LEU A 541 -5.12 8.43 10.65
C LEU A 541 -4.63 7.17 11.37
N LEU A 542 -5.24 6.80 12.50
CA LEU A 542 -4.87 5.63 13.31
C LEU A 542 -5.62 4.35 12.91
N ILE A 543 -6.54 4.42 11.95
CA ILE A 543 -7.32 3.26 11.50
C ILE A 543 -6.71 2.75 10.20
N TRP A 544 -6.25 1.50 10.22
CA TRP A 544 -5.64 0.83 9.08
C TRP A 544 -6.58 0.81 7.87
N GLU A 545 -6.04 1.09 6.69
CA GLU A 545 -6.78 1.13 5.41
C GLU A 545 -7.94 2.15 5.38
N THR A 546 -7.98 3.10 6.33
CA THR A 546 -8.94 4.21 6.30
C THR A 546 -8.25 5.48 5.82
N GLU A 547 -8.87 6.15 4.86
CA GLU A 547 -8.39 7.42 4.33
C GLU A 547 -8.78 8.58 5.26
N CYS A 548 -7.92 9.60 5.32
CA CYS A 548 -8.27 10.90 5.88
C CYS A 548 -8.72 11.80 4.72
N ASN A 549 -9.96 12.32 4.75
CA ASN A 549 -10.48 13.12 3.63
C ASN A 549 -9.72 14.46 3.49
N SER A 550 -8.99 14.86 4.53
CA SER A 550 -8.17 16.08 4.58
C SER A 550 -6.67 15.82 4.38
N ASN A 551 -6.32 14.87 3.50
CA ASN A 551 -4.92 14.49 3.25
C ASN A 551 -4.01 15.66 2.84
N GLU A 552 -4.52 16.72 2.20
CA GLU A 552 -3.70 17.89 1.83
C GLU A 552 -3.11 18.61 3.06
N ILE A 553 -3.86 18.68 4.17
CA ILE A 553 -3.38 19.25 5.43
C ILE A 553 -2.25 18.38 5.99
N VAL A 554 -2.46 17.06 5.98
CA VAL A 554 -1.45 16.08 6.42
C VAL A 554 -0.18 16.17 5.58
N ILE A 555 -0.32 16.28 4.25
CA ILE A 555 0.80 16.43 3.30
C ILE A 555 1.58 17.70 3.61
N LYS A 556 0.90 18.84 3.83
CA LYS A 556 1.54 20.11 4.17
C LYS A 556 2.34 19.99 5.48
N LEU A 557 1.76 19.40 6.52
CA LEU A 557 2.45 19.19 7.80
C LEU A 557 3.68 18.30 7.66
N LEU A 558 3.56 17.20 6.90
CA LEU A 558 4.69 16.31 6.60
C LEU A 558 5.79 17.03 5.80
N ALA A 559 5.43 17.85 4.82
CA ALA A 559 6.38 18.63 4.03
C ALA A 559 7.23 19.55 4.92
N ILE A 560 6.58 20.29 5.83
CA ILE A 560 7.22 21.20 6.77
C ILE A 560 8.11 20.42 7.75
N TYR A 561 7.55 19.40 8.41
CA TYR A 561 8.26 18.65 9.46
C TYR A 561 9.50 17.93 8.92
N LEU A 562 9.39 17.31 7.74
CA LEU A 562 10.47 16.54 7.11
C LEU A 562 11.35 17.36 6.17
N LYS A 563 11.03 18.65 5.97
CA LYS A 563 11.74 19.57 5.06
C LYS A 563 11.82 19.03 3.63
N LEU A 564 10.66 18.69 3.07
CA LEU A 564 10.52 18.06 1.75
C LEU A 564 9.80 18.97 0.79
N ASN A 565 10.25 19.03 -0.47
CA ASN A 565 9.47 19.58 -1.56
C ASN A 565 8.45 18.54 -2.00
N ILE A 566 7.15 18.84 -1.91
CA ILE A 566 6.11 17.90 -2.36
C ILE A 566 5.36 18.50 -3.55
N THR A 567 5.38 17.80 -4.68
CA THR A 567 4.58 18.13 -5.87
C THR A 567 3.41 17.17 -5.98
N LEU A 568 2.19 17.71 -5.97
CA LEU A 568 0.95 16.99 -6.22
C LEU A 568 0.51 17.26 -7.67
N ILE A 569 0.21 16.19 -8.40
CA ILE A 569 -0.34 16.26 -9.75
C ILE A 569 -1.73 15.62 -9.72
N PHE A 570 -2.77 16.47 -9.72
CA PHE A 570 -4.16 16.04 -9.67
C PHE A 570 -4.68 15.80 -11.07
N PHE A 571 -5.17 14.59 -11.35
CA PHE A 571 -5.77 14.20 -12.61
C PHE A 571 -7.30 14.20 -12.51
N GLN A 572 -7.95 15.02 -13.33
CA GLN A 572 -9.41 15.11 -13.41
C GLN A 572 -9.84 15.39 -14.86
N ASN A 573 -10.82 14.65 -15.37
CA ASN A 573 -11.43 14.89 -16.69
C ASN A 573 -10.41 15.02 -17.85
N GLU A 574 -9.41 14.13 -17.90
CA GLU A 574 -8.35 14.13 -18.94
C GLU A 574 -7.39 15.35 -18.89
N GLU A 575 -7.51 16.18 -17.86
CA GLU A 575 -6.63 17.31 -17.56
C GLU A 575 -5.88 17.08 -16.25
N PHE A 576 -4.85 17.89 -15.99
CA PHE A 576 -4.16 17.86 -14.70
C PHE A 576 -3.86 19.23 -14.14
N LYS A 577 -3.77 19.30 -12.80
CA LYS A 577 -3.36 20.48 -12.04
C LYS A 577 -2.15 20.14 -11.18
N VAL A 578 -1.24 21.10 -11.04
CA VAL A 578 -0.02 20.94 -10.25
C VAL A 578 -0.09 21.86 -9.04
N GLN A 579 0.20 21.31 -7.86
CA GLN A 579 0.29 22.03 -6.60
C GLN A 579 1.60 21.65 -5.92
N GLN A 580 2.28 22.63 -5.32
CA GLN A 580 3.58 22.41 -4.69
C GLN A 580 3.58 22.91 -3.25
N TYR A 581 4.30 22.20 -2.40
CA TYR A 581 4.61 22.59 -1.02
C TYR A 581 6.13 22.63 -0.84
N GLU A 582 6.62 23.63 -0.12
CA GLU A 582 8.05 23.80 0.26
C GLU A 582 9.01 23.80 -0.95
N GLU A 583 8.87 24.80 -1.83
CA GLU A 583 9.57 24.92 -3.13
C GLU A 583 11.11 24.88 -3.07
N ILE A 584 11.71 25.16 -1.92
CA ILE A 584 13.16 25.42 -1.78
C ILE A 584 13.97 24.12 -1.58
N ASN A 585 13.33 23.01 -1.19
CA ASN A 585 14.05 21.79 -0.81
C ASN A 585 14.40 20.92 -2.04
N GLU A 586 15.64 20.39 -2.06
CA GLU A 586 16.10 19.50 -3.14
C GLU A 586 15.41 18.11 -3.09
N ASN A 587 15.04 17.67 -1.89
CA ASN A 587 14.37 16.39 -1.66
C ASN A 587 12.92 16.47 -2.11
N LYS A 588 12.68 16.01 -3.34
CA LYS A 588 11.38 16.11 -4.01
C LYS A 588 10.58 14.81 -3.94
N ILE A 589 9.38 14.88 -3.42
CA ILE A 589 8.35 13.84 -3.50
C ILE A 589 7.33 14.27 -4.56
N MET A 590 6.94 13.34 -5.43
CA MET A 590 5.91 13.57 -6.44
C MET A 590 4.78 12.56 -6.29
N LEU A 591 3.56 13.06 -6.08
CA LEU A 591 2.36 12.25 -5.95
C LEU A 591 1.44 12.51 -7.13
N LEU A 592 1.07 11.45 -7.83
CA LEU A 592 0.07 11.46 -8.90
C LEU A 592 -1.28 11.07 -8.30
N ILE A 593 -2.25 11.95 -8.36
CA ILE A 593 -3.50 11.83 -7.61
C ILE A 593 -4.66 11.68 -8.58
N ARG A 594 -5.40 10.58 -8.43
CA ARG A 594 -6.77 10.44 -8.94
C ARG A 594 -7.73 10.30 -7.75
N PRO A 595 -9.03 10.53 -7.91
CA PRO A 595 -9.98 10.39 -6.80
C PRO A 595 -9.80 9.04 -6.07
N GLY A 596 -9.52 9.10 -4.77
CA GLY A 596 -9.31 7.93 -3.89
C GLY A 596 -8.01 7.13 -4.13
N HIS A 597 -7.02 7.68 -4.83
CA HIS A 597 -5.78 6.92 -5.09
C HIS A 597 -4.54 7.79 -5.36
N TYR A 598 -3.40 7.30 -4.88
CA TYR A 598 -2.09 7.93 -5.00
C TYR A 598 -1.10 7.00 -5.68
N ASN A 599 -0.43 7.47 -6.72
CA ASN A 599 0.72 6.83 -7.37
C ASN A 599 1.97 7.69 -7.18
N ILE A 600 3.14 7.12 -7.45
CA ILE A 600 4.42 7.83 -7.38
C ILE A 600 4.76 8.40 -8.75
N GLY A 601 5.08 9.70 -8.81
CA GLY A 601 5.61 10.31 -10.03
C GLY A 601 7.12 10.17 -10.13
N ILE A 602 7.63 9.81 -11.31
CA ILE A 602 9.07 9.76 -11.57
C ILE A 602 9.49 11.11 -12.14
N ARG A 603 10.35 11.84 -11.43
CA ARG A 603 10.80 13.17 -11.84
C ARG A 603 11.50 13.10 -13.19
N ALA A 604 11.29 14.11 -14.03
CA ALA A 604 12.16 14.32 -15.17
C ALA A 604 13.60 14.61 -14.73
N ASN A 605 14.57 13.80 -15.17
CA ASN A 605 15.98 14.13 -15.00
C ASN A 605 16.21 15.54 -15.57
N ALA A 606 16.65 16.47 -14.72
CA ALA A 606 16.96 17.85 -15.08
C ALA A 606 18.37 17.94 -15.68
#